data_AF-A0A961G8A1-F1
#
_entry.id   AF-A0A961G8A1-F1
#
_cell.length_a   1.000
_cell.length_b   1.000
_cell.length_c   1.000
_cell.angle_alpha   90.00
_cell.angle_beta   90.00
_cell.angle_gamma   90.00
#
_symmetry.space_group_name_H-M   'P 1'
#
loop_
_entity.id
_entity.type
_entity.pdbx_description
1 polymer ?
#
loop_
_entity_poly.entity_id
_entity_poly.type
_entity_poly.pdbx_seq_one_letter_code
_entity_poly.pdbx_strand_id
1 'polypeptide(L)' 'GVVRSASSLGRAAEAVAAVASAVPDGTVDPSWLELRNLCAVGDAMVRAAAARTESRGAHTRADYPARDEALRCRLVIGP' A
#
# COMPACT_ATOMS: atom_id res chain seq x y z
N GLY A 1 -4.87 -1.94 7.06
CA GLY A 1 -5.48 -1.87 8.41
C GLY A 1 -4.42 -1.73 9.49
N VAL A 2 -4.79 -1.88 10.76
CA VAL A 2 -3.87 -1.75 11.92
C VAL A 2 -2.81 -2.85 11.91
N VAL A 3 -3.23 -4.11 11.77
CA VAL A 3 -2.35 -5.28 11.64
C VAL A 3 -2.28 -5.71 10.18
N ARG A 4 -1.08 -6.08 9.72
CA ARG A 4 -0.79 -6.51 8.35
C ARG A 4 -0.06 -7.84 8.35
N SER A 5 -0.07 -8.49 7.21
CA SER A 5 0.68 -9.69 6.86
C SER A 5 0.91 -9.70 5.36
N ALA A 6 1.89 -10.44 4.85
CA ALA A 6 2.11 -10.61 3.42
C ALA A 6 0.81 -10.97 2.67
N SER A 7 0.01 -11.90 3.20
CA SER A 7 -1.26 -12.31 2.58
C SER A 7 -2.31 -11.20 2.56
N SER A 8 -2.46 -10.45 3.65
CA SER A 8 -3.40 -9.31 3.68
C SER A 8 -2.98 -8.17 2.75
N LEU A 9 -1.67 -7.93 2.60
CA LEU A 9 -1.14 -6.92 1.71
C LEU A 9 -1.29 -7.34 0.24
N GLY A 10 -1.08 -8.62 -0.09
CA GLY A 10 -1.35 -9.16 -1.42
C GLY A 10 -2.80 -8.94 -1.85
N ARG A 11 -3.77 -9.32 -1.00
CA ARG A 11 -5.20 -9.05 -1.27
C ARG A 11 -5.51 -7.58 -1.44
N ALA A 12 -4.87 -6.70 -0.66
CA ALA A 12 -5.04 -5.26 -0.80
C ALA A 12 -4.49 -4.75 -2.14
N ALA A 13 -3.34 -5.24 -2.58
CA ALA A 13 -2.77 -4.92 -3.90
C ALA A 13 -3.72 -5.34 -5.02
N GLU A 14 -4.21 -6.58 -4.98
CA GLU A 14 -5.16 -7.11 -5.96
C GLU A 14 -6.44 -6.27 -6.01
N ALA A 15 -7.01 -5.92 -4.86
CA ALA A 15 -8.21 -5.09 -4.79
C ALA A 15 -7.98 -3.68 -5.34
N VAL A 16 -6.85 -3.04 -5.01
CA VAL A 16 -6.50 -1.71 -5.54
C VAL A 16 -6.32 -1.76 -7.05
N ALA A 17 -5.62 -2.77 -7.56
CA ALA A 17 -5.40 -2.96 -9.00
C ALA A 17 -6.72 -3.19 -9.75
N ALA A 18 -7.61 -4.01 -9.19
CA ALA A 18 -8.93 -4.25 -9.77
C ALA A 18 -9.76 -2.95 -9.87
N VAL A 19 -9.80 -2.15 -8.81
CA VAL A 19 -10.52 -0.86 -8.82
C VAL A 19 -9.86 0.13 -9.79
N ALA A 20 -8.52 0.21 -9.80
CA ALA A 20 -7.78 1.08 -10.71
C ALA A 20 -8.08 0.75 -12.18
N SER A 21 -8.18 -0.55 -12.52
CA SER A 21 -8.50 -1.00 -13.87
C SER A 21 -9.92 -0.66 -14.34
N ALA A 22 -10.83 -0.37 -13.41
CA ALA A 22 -12.20 0.02 -13.72
C ALA A 22 -12.35 1.53 -13.98
N VAL A 23 -11.32 2.34 -13.69
CA VAL A 23 -11.36 3.79 -13.92
C VAL A 23 -11.22 4.07 -15.43
N PRO A 24 -12.19 4.76 -16.07
CA PRO A 24 -12.11 5.06 -17.49
C PRO A 24 -10.92 5.96 -17.84
N ASP A 25 -10.25 5.67 -18.96
CA ASP A 25 -9.22 6.54 -19.51
C ASP A 25 -9.82 7.86 -20.02
N GLY A 26 -9.04 8.94 -19.95
CA GLY A 26 -9.44 10.25 -20.47
C GLY A 26 -10.62 10.93 -19.78
N THR A 27 -11.20 10.33 -18.74
CA THR A 27 -12.28 10.94 -17.97
C THR A 27 -11.85 12.25 -17.30
N VAL A 28 -12.75 13.23 -17.31
CA VAL A 28 -12.63 14.51 -16.59
C VAL A 28 -13.64 14.62 -15.44
N ASP A 29 -14.41 13.56 -15.20
CA ASP A 29 -15.37 13.49 -14.10
C ASP A 29 -14.62 13.48 -12.76
N PRO A 30 -14.91 14.44 -11.85
CA PRO A 30 -14.18 14.55 -10.58
C PRO A 30 -14.21 13.30 -9.70
N SER A 31 -15.31 12.54 -9.70
CA SER A 31 -15.42 11.32 -8.88
C SER A 31 -14.50 10.21 -9.39
N TRP A 32 -14.37 10.09 -10.71
CA TRP A 32 -13.41 9.14 -11.31
C TRP A 32 -11.95 9.59 -11.10
N LEU A 33 -11.69 10.89 -11.16
CA LEU A 33 -10.35 11.44 -10.88
C LEU A 33 -9.96 11.25 -9.40
N GLU A 34 -10.90 11.44 -8.47
CA GLU A 34 -10.70 11.15 -7.05
C GLU A 34 -10.38 9.67 -6.84
N LEU A 35 -11.16 8.76 -7.46
CA LEU A 35 -10.91 7.33 -7.37
C LEU A 35 -9.54 6.95 -7.92
N ARG A 36 -9.10 7.54 -9.04
CA ARG A 36 -7.76 7.34 -9.59
C ARG A 36 -6.67 7.73 -8.58
N ASN A 37 -6.82 8.88 -7.92
CA ASN A 37 -5.87 9.35 -6.91
C ASN A 37 -5.85 8.42 -5.69
N LEU A 38 -7.01 7.96 -5.21
CA LEU A 38 -7.11 7.00 -4.11
C LEU A 38 -6.44 5.67 -4.46
N CYS A 39 -6.62 5.16 -5.68
CA CYS A 39 -5.92 3.97 -6.16
C CYS A 39 -4.40 4.17 -6.20
N ALA A 40 -3.91 5.31 -6.71
CA ALA A 40 -2.48 5.60 -6.76
C ALA A 40 -1.85 5.67 -5.36
N VAL A 41 -2.50 6.35 -4.41
CA VAL A 41 -2.05 6.40 -3.01
C VAL A 41 -2.13 5.02 -2.36
N GLY A 42 -3.21 4.27 -2.63
CA GLY A 42 -3.40 2.91 -2.13
C GLY A 42 -2.28 1.96 -2.57
N ASP A 43 -1.90 1.98 -3.85
CA ASP A 43 -0.81 1.18 -4.39
C ASP A 43 0.53 1.53 -3.72
N ALA A 44 0.85 2.83 -3.66
CA ALA A 44 2.07 3.31 -3.01
C ALA A 44 2.15 2.87 -1.54
N MET A 45 1.03 2.94 -0.80
CA MET A 45 0.94 2.49 0.58
C MET A 45 1.16 0.97 0.71
N VAL A 46 0.58 0.17 -0.19
CA VAL A 46 0.74 -1.29 -0.16
C VAL A 46 2.18 -1.68 -0.49
N ARG A 47 2.80 -1.08 -1.51
CA ARG A 47 4.21 -1.29 -1.87
C ARG A 47 5.16 -0.95 -0.71
N ALA A 48 4.97 0.21 -0.08
CA ALA A 48 5.77 0.60 1.08
C ALA A 48 5.59 -0.34 2.28
N ALA A 49 4.34 -0.77 2.55
CA ALA A 49 4.05 -1.69 3.65
C ALA A 49 4.60 -3.11 3.39
N ALA A 50 4.62 -3.57 2.14
CA ALA A 50 5.19 -4.84 1.74
C ALA A 50 6.71 -4.85 1.90
N ALA A 51 7.38 -3.79 1.44
CA ALA A 51 8.83 -3.61 1.54
C ALA A 51 9.34 -3.53 2.99
N ARG A 52 8.50 -3.02 3.93
CA ARG A 52 8.87 -2.97 5.36
C ARG A 52 8.56 -4.29 6.07
N THR A 53 9.57 -5.14 6.19
CA THR A 53 9.53 -6.44 6.88
C THR A 53 9.95 -6.35 8.36
N GLU A 54 9.33 -5.42 9.10
CA GLU A 54 9.44 -5.30 10.56
C GLU A 54 8.14 -4.73 11.13
N SER A 55 8.03 -4.63 12.46
CA SER A 55 6.97 -3.88 13.14
C SER A 55 7.53 -2.69 13.90
N ARG A 56 7.08 -1.47 13.57
CA ARG A 56 7.56 -0.22 14.18
C ARG A 56 6.48 0.88 14.10
N GLY A 57 6.15 1.49 15.24
CA GLY A 57 5.17 2.57 15.31
C GLY A 57 3.77 2.10 14.87
N ALA A 58 3.15 2.81 13.93
CA ALA A 58 1.82 2.48 13.38
C ALA A 58 1.82 1.35 12.32
N HIS A 59 3.00 0.78 12.03
CA HIS A 59 3.15 -0.34 11.11
C HIS A 59 3.39 -1.64 11.89
N THR A 60 2.33 -2.45 12.02
CA THR A 60 2.39 -3.78 12.65
C THR A 60 2.26 -4.87 11.59
N ARG A 61 3.27 -5.76 11.51
CA ARG A 61 3.34 -6.95 10.65
C ARG A 61 3.29 -8.20 11.53
N ALA A 62 2.20 -8.98 11.46
CA ALA A 62 2.05 -10.22 12.22
C ALA A 62 3.10 -11.28 11.83
N ASP A 63 3.56 -11.24 10.58
CA ASP A 63 4.63 -12.07 10.01
C ASP A 63 6.04 -11.54 10.30
N TYR A 64 6.17 -10.29 10.76
CA TYR A 64 7.43 -9.66 11.18
C TYR A 64 7.22 -8.85 12.48
N PRO A 65 7.00 -9.51 13.62
CA PRO A 65 6.56 -8.84 14.86
C PRO A 65 7.66 -8.01 15.54
N ALA A 66 8.93 -8.31 15.26
CA ALA A 66 10.07 -7.61 15.85
C ALA A 66 10.45 -6.36 15.05
N ARG A 67 11.17 -5.47 15.71
CA ARG A 67 11.89 -4.37 15.05
C ARG A 67 13.17 -4.92 14.39
N ASP A 68 13.53 -4.32 13.26
CA ASP A 68 14.80 -4.55 12.59
C ASP A 68 15.57 -3.22 12.56
N GLU A 69 16.80 -3.22 13.08
CA GLU A 69 17.63 -2.03 13.12
C GLU A 69 18.20 -1.66 11.74
N ALA A 70 18.31 -2.62 10.80
CA ALA A 70 18.64 -2.30 9.40
C ALA A 70 17.56 -1.44 8.72
N LEU A 71 16.32 -1.50 9.22
CA LEU A 71 15.17 -0.74 8.72
C LEU A 71 14.88 0.54 9.54
N ARG A 72 15.81 0.97 10.39
CA ARG A 72 15.74 2.24 11.13
C ARG A 72 16.09 3.45 10.23
N CYS A 73 15.37 3.56 9.13
CA CYS A 73 15.49 4.62 8.15
C CYS A 73 14.11 5.04 7.64
N ARG A 74 14.08 6.15 6.90
CA ARG A 74 12.94 6.49 6.05
C ARG A 74 12.99 5.59 4.82
N LEU A 75 11.93 4.82 4.60
CA LEU A 75 11.79 4.04 3.38
C LEU A 75 11.34 4.95 2.24
N VAL A 76 12.10 4.96 1.15
CA VAL A 76 11.77 5.62 -0.10
C VAL A 76 11.74 4.53 -1.16
N ILE A 77 10.55 4.28 -1.71
CA ILE A 77 10.34 3.29 -2.76
C ILE A 77 10.16 4.04 -4.07
N GLY A 78 10.95 3.70 -5.07
CA GLY A 78 10.84 4.28 -6.41
C GLY A 78 9.52 3.88 -7.10
N PRO A 79 9.16 4.59 -8.18
CA PRO A 79 8.01 4.24 -9.03
C PRO A 79 8.10 2.80 -9.55
#